data_AF-A0A7R9FE30-F1
#
_entry.id   AF-A0A7R9FE30-F1
#
_cell.length_a   1.000
_cell.length_b   1.000
_cell.length_c   1.000
_cell.angle_alpha   90.00
_cell.angle_beta   90.00
_cell.angle_gamma   90.00
#
_symmetry.space_group_name_H-M   'P 1'
#
loop_
_entity.id
_entity.type
_entity.pdbx_description
1 polymer ?
#
loop_
_entity_poly.entity_id
_entity_poly.type
_entity_poly.pdbx_seq_one_letter_code
_entity_poly.pdbx_strand_id
1 'polypeptide(L)'
;VKEGFGNHINLCRDRGLNPGPAAQKSDTLPLDHKVSRSGSTVILQLDGGEGRRYNETFLFEGHQWLVVDKQEGVFAGGKAEYTGVRTFEVHADYQKGCLDDIRLDCKHLPLPPAMNGTQWGQATMARNLQRNCPSNKPCMNVICPEPFECVDTWNKFEC
;
A
#
# COMPACT_ATOMS: atom_id res chain seq x y z
N VAL A 1 -30.31 -15.50 -14.71
CA VAL A 1 -29.04 -15.08 -15.33
C VAL A 1 -28.13 -14.60 -14.21
N LYS A 2 -27.25 -15.47 -13.70
CA LYS A 2 -26.25 -15.11 -12.66
C LYS A 2 -24.91 -14.98 -13.37
N GLU A 3 -24.56 -13.75 -13.77
CA GLU A 3 -23.20 -13.45 -14.23
C GLU A 3 -22.32 -13.24 -13.00
N GLY A 4 -21.64 -14.29 -12.58
CA GLY A 4 -20.61 -14.23 -11.55
C GLY A 4 -19.26 -13.87 -12.18
N PHE A 5 -18.91 -12.59 -12.17
CA PHE A 5 -17.54 -12.15 -12.44
C PHE A 5 -16.66 -12.51 -11.22
N GLY A 6 -16.08 -13.71 -11.24
CA GLY A 6 -15.07 -14.14 -10.29
C GLY A 6 -13.71 -13.57 -10.67
N ASN A 7 -13.35 -12.41 -10.13
CA ASN A 7 -12.03 -11.85 -10.35
C ASN A 7 -11.01 -12.58 -9.47
N HIS A 8 -9.91 -13.01 -10.09
CA HIS A 8 -8.66 -13.20 -9.37
C HIS A 8 -8.22 -11.85 -8.81
N ILE A 9 -7.89 -11.79 -7.51
CA ILE A 9 -7.18 -10.63 -6.96
C ILE A 9 -5.73 -10.68 -7.39
N ASN A 10 -5.50 -10.23 -8.62
CA ASN A 10 -4.17 -10.01 -9.17
C ASN A 10 -3.74 -8.59 -8.82
N LEU A 11 -2.64 -8.43 -8.10
CA LEU A 11 -1.96 -7.14 -8.04
C LEU A 11 -0.92 -7.11 -9.17
N CYS A 12 -1.25 -6.39 -10.24
CA CYS A 12 -0.38 -6.27 -11.41
C CYS A 12 0.78 -5.33 -11.11
N ARG A 13 1.97 -5.76 -11.54
CA ARG A 13 3.17 -4.95 -11.65
C ARG A 13 3.14 -4.24 -13.00
N ASP A 14 3.08 -2.91 -13.04
CA ASP A 14 3.46 -2.19 -14.26
C ASP A 14 4.98 -2.24 -14.42
N ARG A 15 5.42 -2.44 -15.65
CA ARG A 15 6.76 -2.89 -16.08
C ARG A 15 7.92 -2.06 -15.52
N GLY A 16 9.05 -2.72 -15.21
CA GLY A 16 10.36 -2.08 -15.39
C GLY A 16 11.50 -2.33 -14.41
N LEU A 17 11.39 -3.22 -13.41
CA LEU A 17 12.52 -3.46 -12.48
C LEU A 17 12.96 -4.93 -12.51
N ASN A 18 14.12 -5.17 -13.12
CA ASN A 18 14.85 -6.41 -12.96
C ASN A 18 15.06 -6.68 -11.46
N PRO A 19 14.82 -7.91 -10.97
CA PRO A 19 15.19 -8.27 -9.61
C PRO A 19 16.71 -8.32 -9.55
N GLY A 20 17.32 -7.19 -9.20
CA GLY A 20 18.70 -7.16 -8.73
C GLY A 20 18.83 -7.98 -7.44
N PRO A 21 20.06 -8.34 -7.04
CA PRO A 21 20.30 -9.04 -5.78
C PRO A 21 19.64 -8.29 -4.61
N ALA A 22 19.26 -9.03 -3.56
CA ALA A 22 18.70 -8.46 -2.33
C ALA A 22 19.60 -7.32 -1.82
N ALA A 23 19.14 -6.09 -2.02
CA ALA A 23 19.79 -4.88 -1.56
C ALA A 23 19.01 -4.35 -0.36
N GLN A 24 19.72 -3.91 0.68
CA GLN A 24 19.11 -3.05 1.70
C GLN A 24 18.71 -1.75 0.99
N LYS A 25 17.39 -1.54 0.86
CA LYS A 25 16.83 -0.29 0.37
C LYS A 25 16.68 0.64 1.58
N SER A 26 17.19 1.87 1.48
CA SER A 26 17.10 2.83 2.59
C SER A 26 15.66 3.23 2.87
N ASP A 27 15.36 3.52 4.13
CA ASP A 27 14.04 3.94 4.63
C ASP A 27 13.52 5.26 3.99
N THR A 28 14.36 5.91 3.17
CA THR A 28 14.04 7.11 2.40
C THR A 28 13.32 6.85 1.09
N LEU A 29 13.37 5.62 0.57
CA LEU A 29 12.78 5.28 -0.73
C LEU A 29 11.39 4.64 -0.55
N PRO A 30 10.42 4.95 -1.44
CA PRO A 30 9.11 4.32 -1.39
C PRO A 30 9.23 2.81 -1.56
N LEU A 31 8.57 2.05 -0.69
CA LEU A 31 8.52 0.60 -0.73
C LEU A 31 7.36 0.14 -1.63
N ASP A 32 7.61 -0.86 -2.47
CA ASP A 32 6.55 -1.52 -3.25
C ASP A 32 6.02 -2.74 -2.48
N HIS A 33 4.71 -2.82 -2.28
CA HIS A 33 4.08 -3.91 -1.54
C HIS A 33 3.07 -4.62 -2.44
N LYS A 34 3.27 -5.92 -2.63
CA LYS A 34 2.36 -6.75 -3.40
C LYS A 34 1.89 -7.95 -2.59
N VAL A 35 0.57 -8.03 -2.42
CA VAL A 35 -0.12 -9.20 -1.86
C VAL A 35 -0.85 -9.95 -2.98
N SER A 36 -0.56 -11.22 -3.19
CA SER A 36 -1.36 -12.09 -4.05
C SER A 36 -1.94 -13.25 -3.26
N ARG A 37 -3.22 -13.54 -3.47
CA ARG A 37 -3.93 -14.62 -2.76
C ARG A 37 -4.40 -15.68 -3.75
N SER A 38 -4.10 -16.94 -3.44
CA SER A 38 -4.56 -18.12 -4.19
C SER A 38 -5.18 -19.11 -3.22
N GLY A 39 -6.50 -19.29 -3.28
CA GLY A 39 -7.23 -20.16 -2.37
C GLY A 39 -7.05 -19.76 -0.91
N SER A 40 -6.55 -20.67 -0.08
CA SER A 40 -6.23 -20.43 1.33
C SER A 40 -4.85 -19.82 1.57
N THR A 41 -4.07 -19.56 0.52
CA THR A 41 -2.69 -19.08 0.64
C THR A 41 -2.55 -17.61 0.24
N VAL A 42 -1.70 -16.89 0.97
CA VAL A 42 -1.33 -15.50 0.72
C VAL A 42 0.18 -15.40 0.52
N ILE A 43 0.59 -14.72 -0.54
CA ILE A 43 1.98 -14.40 -0.87
C ILE A 43 2.14 -12.89 -0.72
N LEU A 44 3.14 -12.47 0.07
CA LEU A 44 3.51 -11.08 0.27
C LEU A 44 4.90 -10.85 -0.30
N GLN A 45 5.01 -9.87 -1.20
CA GLN A 45 6.23 -9.44 -1.84
C GLN A 45 6.51 -7.98 -1.45
N LEU A 46 7.75 -7.70 -1.06
CA LEU A 46 8.25 -6.40 -0.63
C LEU A 46 9.38 -5.98 -1.57
N ASP A 47 9.25 -4.84 -2.25
CA ASP A 47 10.22 -4.28 -3.21
C ASP A 47 10.61 -5.22 -4.36
N GLY A 48 9.68 -6.07 -4.80
CA GLY A 48 9.98 -7.09 -5.81
C GLY A 48 10.78 -8.28 -5.28
N GLY A 49 11.14 -8.30 -4.00
CA GLY A 49 11.70 -9.45 -3.29
C GLY A 49 10.64 -10.20 -2.50
N GLU A 50 10.68 -11.53 -2.57
CA GLU A 50 9.86 -12.42 -1.74
C GLU A 50 10.73 -13.04 -0.64
N GLY A 51 10.13 -13.29 0.53
CA GLY A 51 10.72 -14.05 1.62
C GLY A 51 11.08 -15.51 1.23
N ARG A 52 11.72 -16.22 2.18
CA ARG A 52 12.43 -17.51 2.04
C ARG A 52 12.13 -18.32 0.77
N ARG A 53 13.12 -18.31 -0.14
CA ARG A 53 13.35 -19.23 -1.28
C ARG A 53 12.55 -18.88 -2.53
N TYR A 54 13.25 -18.27 -3.48
CA TYR A 54 12.81 -17.82 -4.82
C TYR A 54 12.40 -18.96 -5.79
N ASN A 55 12.01 -20.14 -5.27
CA ASN A 55 11.71 -21.33 -6.08
C ASN A 55 10.85 -22.34 -5.28
N GLU A 56 9.69 -21.91 -4.78
CA GLU A 56 8.65 -22.84 -4.32
C GLU A 56 7.48 -22.81 -5.31
N THR A 57 7.26 -23.93 -6.00
CA THR A 57 6.04 -24.15 -6.77
C THR A 57 4.94 -24.55 -5.80
N PHE A 58 4.10 -23.59 -5.42
CA PHE A 58 2.94 -23.86 -4.59
C PHE A 58 1.85 -24.56 -5.41
N LEU A 59 1.51 -25.80 -5.06
CA LEU A 59 0.31 -26.47 -5.53
C LEU A 59 -0.83 -26.06 -4.60
N PHE A 60 -1.70 -25.18 -5.08
CA PHE A 60 -2.86 -24.71 -4.32
C PHE A 60 -4.03 -25.68 -4.50
N GLU A 61 -4.31 -26.49 -3.48
CA GLU A 61 -5.53 -27.29 -3.43
C GLU A 61 -6.66 -26.50 -2.73
N GLY A 62 -7.79 -26.34 -3.43
CA GLY A 62 -8.95 -25.61 -2.94
C GLY A 62 -8.96 -24.12 -3.32
N HIS A 63 -10.08 -23.66 -3.90
CA HIS A 63 -10.29 -22.27 -4.28
C HIS A 63 -11.39 -21.67 -3.41
N GLN A 64 -11.03 -20.74 -2.52
CA GLN A 64 -11.99 -19.93 -1.80
C GLN A 64 -11.95 -18.51 -2.35
N TRP A 65 -13.02 -18.09 -3.01
CA TRP A 65 -13.18 -16.73 -3.51
C TRP A 65 -13.30 -15.74 -2.35
N LEU A 66 -12.55 -14.65 -2.41
CA LEU A 66 -12.76 -13.51 -1.53
C LEU A 66 -13.57 -12.48 -2.33
N VAL A 67 -14.82 -12.28 -1.93
CA VAL A 67 -15.69 -11.27 -2.54
C VAL A 67 -15.59 -10.01 -1.70
N VAL A 68 -15.19 -8.91 -2.35
CA VAL A 68 -15.25 -7.59 -1.72
C VAL A 68 -16.69 -7.11 -1.75
N ASP A 69 -17.26 -6.82 -0.59
CA ASP A 69 -18.58 -6.21 -0.50
C ASP A 69 -18.51 -4.81 -1.10
N LYS A 70 -19.37 -4.54 -2.09
CA LYS A 70 -19.43 -3.24 -2.76
C LYS A 70 -20.04 -2.15 -1.88
N GLN A 71 -20.82 -2.51 -0.85
CA GLN A 71 -21.42 -1.56 0.08
C GLN A 71 -20.42 -1.12 1.16
N GLU A 72 -19.66 -2.07 1.71
CA GLU A 72 -18.61 -1.75 2.69
C GLU A 72 -17.35 -1.19 2.02
N GLY A 73 -16.99 -1.72 0.83
CA GLY A 73 -15.86 -1.26 0.05
C GLY A 73 -14.51 -1.71 0.61
N VAL A 74 -13.45 -0.96 0.27
CA VAL A 74 -12.09 -1.16 0.78
C VAL A 74 -11.62 0.11 1.46
N PHE A 75 -10.93 -0.03 2.58
CA PHE A 75 -10.37 1.08 3.34
C PHE A 75 -8.86 1.11 3.19
N ALA A 76 -8.30 2.31 3.02
CA ALA A 76 -6.86 2.55 3.02
C ALA A 76 -6.55 3.66 4.04
N GLY A 77 -5.52 3.46 4.85
CA GLY A 77 -5.12 4.39 5.90
C GLY A 77 -5.89 4.28 7.23
N GLY A 78 -7.06 3.62 7.24
CA GLY A 78 -7.82 3.35 8.47
C GLY A 78 -9.30 3.15 8.18
N LYS A 79 -10.00 2.43 9.06
CA LYS A 79 -11.46 2.23 8.97
C LYS A 79 -12.16 3.16 9.96
N ALA A 80 -12.97 4.08 9.45
CA ALA A 80 -13.76 4.97 10.28
C ALA A 80 -15.15 4.35 10.55
N GLU A 81 -15.48 4.14 11.81
CA GLU A 81 -16.78 3.66 12.27
C GLU A 81 -17.54 4.76 13.02
N TYR A 82 -18.84 4.87 12.73
CA TYR A 82 -19.69 5.90 13.31
C TYR A 82 -20.23 5.43 14.67
N THR A 83 -19.89 6.15 15.75
CA THR A 83 -20.25 5.77 17.12
C THR A 83 -21.58 6.34 17.61
N GLY A 84 -22.35 7.01 16.75
CA GLY A 84 -23.66 7.57 17.10
C GLY A 84 -23.62 9.03 17.58
N VAL A 85 -22.50 9.53 18.09
CA VAL A 85 -22.40 10.87 18.74
C VAL A 85 -21.66 11.89 17.86
N ARG A 86 -21.88 11.88 16.53
CA ARG A 86 -21.13 12.70 15.55
C ARG A 86 -19.60 12.54 15.62
N THR A 87 -19.13 11.49 16.27
CA THR A 87 -17.73 11.15 16.40
C THR A 87 -17.48 9.89 15.59
N PHE A 88 -16.26 9.81 15.06
CA PHE A 88 -15.79 8.63 14.34
C PHE A 88 -14.72 7.99 15.20
N GLU A 89 -14.84 6.69 15.41
CA GLU A 89 -13.75 5.88 15.91
C GLU A 89 -12.98 5.35 14.70
N VAL A 90 -11.66 5.57 14.68
CA VAL A 90 -10.82 5.12 13.56
C VAL A 90 -10.02 3.91 14.04
N HIS A 91 -10.33 2.75 13.47
CA HIS A 91 -9.57 1.54 13.69
C HIS A 91 -8.43 1.44 12.68
N ALA A 92 -7.30 0.87 13.12
CA ALA A 92 -6.08 0.72 12.32
C ALA A 92 -5.65 2.03 11.64
N ASP A 93 -5.64 3.13 12.43
CA ASP A 93 -5.28 4.46 11.97
C ASP A 93 -3.80 4.53 11.59
N TYR A 94 -3.54 4.56 10.29
CA TYR A 94 -2.21 4.75 9.72
C TYR A 94 -1.85 6.24 9.78
N GLN A 95 -0.96 6.56 10.72
CA GLN A 95 -0.54 7.92 10.97
C GLN A 95 0.86 8.18 10.40
N LYS A 96 1.06 9.39 9.85
CA LYS A 96 2.38 9.93 9.44
C LYS A 96 3.13 9.07 8.43
N GLY A 97 2.50 8.83 7.28
CA GLY A 97 3.16 8.16 6.17
C GLY A 97 2.52 8.51 4.84
N CYS A 98 3.01 7.86 3.79
CA CYS A 98 2.63 8.14 2.42
C CYS A 98 2.21 6.87 1.72
N LEU A 99 1.08 6.96 1.01
CA LEU A 99 0.55 5.88 0.19
C LEU A 99 0.39 6.42 -1.22
N ASP A 100 0.83 5.65 -2.19
CA ASP A 100 0.69 5.94 -3.61
C ASP A 100 0.40 4.64 -4.37
N ASP A 101 -0.12 4.76 -5.58
CA ASP A 101 -0.39 3.66 -6.52
C ASP A 101 -1.14 2.44 -5.90
N ILE A 102 -2.19 2.69 -5.10
CA ILE A 102 -2.99 1.61 -4.52
C ILE A 102 -3.86 0.98 -5.61
N ARG A 103 -3.69 -0.33 -5.82
CA ARG A 103 -4.45 -1.10 -6.80
C ARG A 103 -5.18 -2.28 -6.15
N LEU A 104 -6.35 -2.60 -6.69
CA LEU A 104 -7.10 -3.82 -6.40
C LEU A 104 -7.45 -4.49 -7.72
N ASP A 105 -7.16 -5.77 -7.90
CA ASP A 105 -7.31 -6.46 -9.20
C ASP A 105 -6.63 -5.71 -10.36
N CYS A 106 -5.47 -5.12 -10.10
CA CYS A 106 -4.72 -4.26 -11.03
C CYS A 106 -5.41 -2.93 -11.38
N LYS A 107 -6.55 -2.63 -10.77
CA LYS A 107 -7.31 -1.41 -11.01
C LYS A 107 -6.89 -0.38 -9.99
N HIS A 108 -6.47 0.78 -10.50
CA HIS A 108 -6.18 1.96 -9.71
C HIS A 108 -7.39 2.36 -8.87
N LEU A 109 -7.17 2.44 -7.56
CA LEU A 109 -8.14 3.02 -6.64
C LEU A 109 -7.99 4.54 -6.62
N PRO A 110 -9.09 5.29 -6.44
CA PRO A 110 -9.01 6.74 -6.31
C PRO A 110 -8.29 7.13 -5.00
N LEU A 111 -7.28 7.99 -5.09
CA LEU A 111 -6.53 8.53 -3.96
C LEU A 111 -6.79 10.05 -3.80
N PRO A 112 -7.71 10.47 -2.91
CA PRO A 112 -7.89 11.88 -2.57
C PRO A 112 -6.66 12.45 -1.84
N PRO A 113 -6.38 13.77 -1.96
CA PRO A 113 -7.07 14.79 -2.75
C PRO A 113 -6.62 14.83 -4.23
N ALA A 114 -5.81 13.88 -4.68
CA ALA A 114 -5.33 13.82 -6.06
C ALA A 114 -6.47 13.43 -7.02
N MET A 115 -7.26 12.42 -6.65
CA MET A 115 -8.29 11.83 -7.48
C MET A 115 -9.44 11.28 -6.61
N ASN A 116 -10.67 11.72 -6.87
CA ASN A 116 -11.85 11.30 -6.08
C ASN A 116 -12.57 10.08 -6.67
N GLY A 117 -12.29 9.70 -7.92
CA GLY A 117 -12.90 8.56 -8.57
C GLY A 117 -12.10 8.06 -9.77
N THR A 118 -12.22 6.76 -10.05
CA THR A 118 -11.75 6.08 -11.25
C THR A 118 -12.93 5.37 -11.91
N GLN A 119 -12.72 4.84 -13.12
CA GLN A 119 -13.72 3.97 -13.77
C GLN A 119 -14.06 2.71 -12.94
N TRP A 120 -13.27 2.40 -11.91
CA TRP A 120 -13.36 1.17 -11.12
C TRP A 120 -13.80 1.40 -9.66
N GLY A 121 -13.90 2.65 -9.20
CA GLY A 121 -14.29 2.96 -7.83
C GLY A 121 -14.36 4.45 -7.55
N GLN A 122 -14.98 4.80 -6.42
CA GLN A 122 -15.11 6.18 -5.95
C GLN A 122 -14.74 6.27 -4.48
N ALA A 123 -14.00 7.30 -4.10
CA ALA A 123 -13.69 7.56 -2.70
C ALA A 123 -14.93 8.16 -2.00
N THR A 124 -15.44 7.46 -0.99
CA THR A 124 -16.62 7.89 -0.22
C THR A 124 -16.26 8.76 0.98
N MET A 125 -15.08 8.56 1.57
CA MET A 125 -14.58 9.31 2.71
C MET A 125 -13.08 9.54 2.61
N ALA A 126 -12.63 10.74 2.97
CA ALA A 126 -11.22 11.11 3.06
C ALA A 126 -11.04 12.23 4.09
N ARG A 127 -10.08 12.07 5.00
CA ARG A 127 -9.77 13.03 6.07
C ARG A 127 -8.26 13.08 6.30
N ASN A 128 -7.75 14.28 6.62
CA ASN A 128 -6.34 14.51 6.98
C ASN A 128 -5.32 14.04 5.93
N LEU A 129 -5.69 14.08 4.64
CA LEU A 129 -4.82 13.72 3.52
C LEU A 129 -4.20 14.96 2.88
N GLN A 130 -2.95 14.85 2.45
CA GLN A 130 -2.22 15.88 1.72
C GLN A 130 -1.69 15.33 0.40
N ARG A 131 -1.56 16.20 -0.61
CA ARG A 131 -1.02 15.80 -1.92
C ARG A 131 0.50 15.78 -1.90
N ASN A 132 1.09 14.95 -2.77
CA ASN A 132 2.51 14.92 -3.14
C ASN A 132 3.49 14.54 -2.05
N CYS A 133 3.02 14.21 -0.84
CA CYS A 133 3.91 13.89 0.25
C CYS A 133 5.03 14.94 0.38
N PRO A 134 4.75 16.11 1.00
CA PRO A 134 5.80 17.06 1.37
C PRO A 134 6.63 16.61 2.60
N SER A 135 7.95 16.40 2.44
CA SER A 135 8.85 16.19 3.58
C SER A 135 9.19 17.55 4.20
N ASN A 136 9.33 17.59 5.52
CA ASN A 136 9.73 18.79 6.27
C ASN A 136 11.23 19.12 6.17
N LYS A 137 11.96 18.50 5.23
CA LYS A 137 13.41 18.67 5.03
C LYS A 137 14.22 18.55 6.34
N PRO A 138 14.12 17.41 7.04
CA PRO A 138 14.69 17.20 8.38
C PRO A 138 16.22 17.34 8.46
N CYS A 139 16.95 17.21 7.35
CA CYS A 139 18.39 17.48 7.30
C CYS A 139 18.76 18.98 7.28
N MET A 140 17.79 19.89 7.14
CA MET A 140 18.08 21.32 7.18
C MET A 140 18.60 21.71 8.57
N ASN A 141 19.85 22.18 8.62
CA ASN A 141 20.57 22.57 9.84
C ASN A 141 20.97 21.42 10.79
N VAL A 142 21.03 20.19 10.30
CA VAL A 142 21.60 19.05 11.03
C VAL A 142 23.09 18.92 10.68
N ILE A 143 23.92 18.72 11.70
CA ILE A 143 25.34 18.41 11.54
C ILE A 143 25.57 17.00 12.10
N CYS A 144 25.89 16.06 11.21
CA CYS A 144 26.30 14.72 11.60
C CYS A 144 27.79 14.71 11.99
N PRO A 145 28.20 13.89 12.97
CA PRO A 145 29.62 13.71 13.28
C PRO A 145 30.33 13.04 12.10
N GLU A 146 31.56 13.46 11.79
CA GLU A 146 32.37 12.77 10.78
C GLU A 146 32.56 11.28 11.16
N PRO A 147 32.42 10.32 10.23
CA PRO A 147 32.28 10.45 8.77
C PRO A 147 30.83 10.35 8.24
N PHE A 148 29.83 10.56 9.09
CA PHE A 148 28.43 10.36 8.75
C PHE A 148 27.84 11.54 7.97
N GLU A 149 26.97 11.23 7.01
CA GLU A 149 26.22 12.21 6.22
C GLU A 149 24.74 12.17 6.61
N CYS A 150 24.07 13.32 6.59
CA CYS A 150 22.65 13.38 6.92
C CYS A 150 21.80 12.77 5.80
N VAL A 151 20.92 11.84 6.17
CA VAL A 151 19.97 11.18 5.28
C VAL A 151 18.54 11.57 5.67
N ASP A 152 17.76 12.10 4.72
CA ASP A 152 16.35 12.51 4.93
C ASP A 152 15.40 11.31 4.86
N THR A 153 15.11 10.71 6.02
CA THR A 153 14.12 9.64 6.24
C THR A 153 12.73 10.22 6.48
N TRP A 154 12.14 10.83 5.45
CA TRP A 154 10.75 11.32 5.38
C TRP A 154 10.21 11.89 6.71
N ASN A 155 10.38 13.20 6.92
CA ASN A 155 10.10 13.89 8.19
C ASN A 155 10.96 13.46 9.40
N LYS A 156 11.98 12.62 9.19
CA LYS A 156 13.05 12.33 10.14
C LYS A 156 14.40 12.41 9.43
N PHE A 157 15.47 12.60 10.18
CA PHE A 157 16.82 12.50 9.65
C PHE A 157 17.56 11.37 10.37
N GLU A 158 18.53 10.80 9.68
CA GLU A 158 19.50 9.87 10.26
C GLU A 158 20.92 10.33 9.93
N CYS A 159 21.80 10.11 10.90
CA CYS A 159 23.25 10.10 10.82
C CYS A 159 23.68 8.68 11.25
#